data_AF-A0A7K3G383-F1
#
_entry.id   AF-A0A7K3G383-F1
#
_cell.length_a   1.000
_cell.length_b   1.000
_cell.length_c   1.000
_cell.angle_alpha   90.00
_cell.angle_beta   90.00
_cell.angle_gamma   90.00
#
_symmetry.space_group_name_H-M   'P 1'
#
loop_
_entity.id
_entity.type
_entity.pdbx_description
1 polymer ?
#
loop_
_entity_poly.entity_id
_entity_poly.type
_entity_poly.pdbx_seq_one_letter_code
_entity_poly.pdbx_strand_id
1 'polypeptide(L)'
;MDGAPFWWVIVALLLGIASTHLSAFVDTRSKRGERHAITREDLVRRREEFELQHLVEVNQLLRALRERQSEFVSAKWPHPRLGLGGDEVRQRTDAALRELRNADEALSAQVGFILDDDVRALVRKAADVIGDRVYTLNQVDSTASFEEKLRSGDLMVGPYTMIDEEFRAVEAAYEAISARVRSLYVRGAGM
;
A
#
# COMPACT_ATOMS: atom_id res chain seq x y z
N MET A 1 3.83 32.71 -18.92
CA MET A 1 3.55 32.37 -17.50
C MET A 1 4.08 30.98 -17.36
N ASP A 2 5.36 30.89 -17.07
CA ASP A 2 6.15 29.72 -17.41
C ASP A 2 6.19 28.82 -16.18
N GLY A 3 5.41 27.74 -16.25
CA GLY A 3 5.31 26.76 -15.18
C GLY A 3 6.65 26.07 -14.98
N ALA A 4 7.19 26.15 -13.77
CA ALA A 4 8.34 25.36 -13.39
C ALA A 4 8.03 23.86 -13.65
N PRO A 5 8.85 23.15 -14.44
CA PRO A 5 8.52 21.79 -14.83
C PRO A 5 8.57 20.87 -13.61
N PHE A 6 7.53 20.05 -13.43
CA PHE A 6 7.34 19.14 -12.30
C PHE A 6 8.56 18.23 -12.01
N TRP A 7 9.40 18.02 -13.02
CA TRP A 7 10.70 17.37 -12.92
C TRP A 7 11.65 17.99 -11.88
N TRP A 8 11.58 19.30 -11.62
CA TRP A 8 12.41 19.93 -10.56
C TRP A 8 12.04 19.47 -9.16
N VAL A 9 10.76 19.13 -8.91
CA VAL A 9 10.32 18.59 -7.61
C VAL A 9 10.87 17.18 -7.42
N ILE A 10 10.87 16.37 -8.47
CA ILE A 10 11.46 15.02 -8.45
C ILE A 10 12.98 15.10 -8.26
N VAL A 11 13.66 16.01 -8.97
CA VAL A 11 15.11 16.20 -8.83
C VAL A 11 15.46 16.69 -7.42
N ALA A 12 14.68 17.60 -6.82
CA ALA A 12 14.89 18.05 -5.45
C ALA A 12 14.69 16.91 -4.42
N LEU A 13 13.68 16.05 -4.63
CA LEU A 13 13.43 14.89 -3.78
C LEU A 13 14.58 13.87 -3.88
N LEU A 14 15.03 13.59 -5.11
CA LEU A 14 16.16 12.70 -5.37
C LEU A 14 17.48 13.26 -4.83
N LEU A 15 17.70 14.57 -4.89
CA LEU A 15 18.87 15.23 -4.29
C LEU A 15 18.83 15.19 -2.76
N GLY A 16 17.64 15.32 -2.15
CA GLY A 16 17.45 15.11 -0.72
C GLY A 16 17.85 13.70 -0.29
N ILE A 17 17.30 12.69 -0.97
CA ILE A 17 17.61 11.26 -0.74
C ILE A 17 19.09 10.97 -1.02
N ALA A 18 19.64 11.49 -2.11
CA ALA A 18 21.05 11.31 -2.47
C ALA A 18 22.00 11.96 -1.46
N SER A 19 21.65 13.11 -0.87
CA SER A 19 22.48 13.76 0.15
C SER A 19 22.61 12.91 1.42
N THR A 20 21.51 12.28 1.87
CA THR A 20 21.51 11.37 3.02
C THR A 20 22.33 10.11 2.76
N HIS A 21 22.28 9.55 1.54
CA HIS A 21 23.12 8.42 1.16
C HIS A 21 24.60 8.79 0.98
N LEU A 22 24.91 9.99 0.48
CA LEU A 22 26.28 10.45 0.29
C LEU A 22 26.97 10.77 1.63
N SER A 23 26.25 11.38 2.58
CA SER A 23 26.72 11.57 3.95
C SER A 23 26.99 10.23 4.63
N ALA A 24 26.11 9.24 4.47
CA ALA A 24 26.33 7.88 4.98
C ALA A 24 27.56 7.19 4.34
N PHE A 25 27.83 7.45 3.06
CA PHE A 25 28.95 6.86 2.31
C PHE A 25 30.32 7.47 2.67
N VAL A 26 30.37 8.78 2.91
CA VAL A 26 31.59 9.47 3.38
C VAL A 26 31.94 9.02 4.80
N ASP A 27 30.94 8.85 5.65
CA ASP A 27 31.10 8.39 7.04
C ASP A 27 31.52 6.90 7.12
N THR A 28 31.19 6.09 6.12
CA THR A 28 31.70 4.70 6.03
C THR A 28 33.16 4.59 5.58
N ARG A 29 33.70 5.62 4.90
CA ARG A 29 35.09 5.62 4.43
C ARG A 29 36.08 6.00 5.53
N SER A 30 35.71 6.91 6.44
CA SER A 30 36.52 7.25 7.62
C SER A 30 36.55 6.11 8.65
N LYS A 31 35.45 5.34 8.77
CA LYS A 31 35.32 4.21 9.71
C LYS A 31 35.99 2.90 9.25
N ARG A 32 36.58 2.83 8.05
CA ARG A 32 37.32 1.63 7.58
C ARG A 32 38.62 1.37 8.34
N GLY A 33 39.11 2.33 9.13
CA GLY A 33 40.28 2.16 10.01
C GLY A 33 39.99 1.48 11.34
N GLU A 34 38.73 1.45 11.79
CA GLU A 34 38.32 0.92 13.09
C GLU A 34 37.35 -0.24 12.88
N ARG A 35 37.89 -1.46 12.75
CA ARG A 35 37.07 -2.69 12.86
C ARG A 35 36.63 -2.87 14.32
N HIS A 36 35.68 -2.06 14.78
CA HIS A 36 34.99 -2.31 16.03
C HIS A 36 34.16 -3.60 15.88
N ALA A 37 34.30 -4.50 16.86
CA ALA A 37 33.50 -5.71 16.94
C ALA A 37 32.02 -5.30 17.00
N ILE A 38 31.23 -5.72 16.01
CA ILE A 38 29.79 -5.47 15.99
C ILE A 38 29.20 -6.10 17.26
N THR A 39 28.62 -5.27 18.12
CA THR A 39 28.02 -5.76 19.36
C THR A 39 26.65 -6.38 19.09
N ARG A 40 26.14 -7.16 20.04
CA ARG A 40 24.77 -7.67 19.97
C ARG A 40 23.74 -6.54 19.91
N GLU A 41 24.01 -5.44 20.60
CA GLU A 41 23.16 -4.24 20.61
C GLU A 41 23.11 -3.57 19.24
N ASP A 42 24.25 -3.48 18.54
CA ASP A 42 24.30 -2.95 17.18
C ASP A 42 23.49 -3.79 16.19
N LEU A 43 23.49 -5.12 16.34
CA LEU A 43 22.67 -6.02 15.53
C LEU A 43 21.17 -5.86 15.81
N VAL A 44 20.80 -5.69 17.09
CA VAL A 44 19.41 -5.45 17.48
C VAL A 44 18.93 -4.12 16.90
N ARG A 45 19.72 -3.04 17.06
CA ARG A 45 19.38 -1.72 16.52
C ARG A 45 19.17 -1.75 15.01
N ARG A 46 20.09 -2.36 14.26
CA ARG A 46 19.96 -2.51 12.80
C ARG A 46 18.72 -3.30 12.39
N ARG A 47 18.36 -4.33 13.16
CA ARG A 47 17.14 -5.12 12.92
C ARG A 47 15.89 -4.28 13.15
N GLU A 48 15.86 -3.47 14.22
CA GLU A 48 14.74 -2.61 14.56
C GLU A 48 14.58 -1.47 13.55
N GLU A 49 15.68 -0.85 13.11
CA GLU A 49 15.69 0.15 12.03
C GLU A 49 15.20 -0.44 10.70
N PHE A 50 15.70 -1.64 10.35
CA PHE A 50 15.24 -2.37 9.16
C PHE A 50 13.74 -2.64 9.22
N GLU A 51 13.24 -3.16 10.33
CA GLU A 51 11.81 -3.46 10.47
C GLU A 51 10.97 -2.18 10.43
N LEU A 52 11.41 -1.10 11.07
CA LEU A 52 10.72 0.19 11.08
C LEU A 52 10.55 0.75 9.67
N GLN A 53 11.60 0.69 8.85
CA GLN A 53 11.55 1.13 7.46
C GLN A 53 10.47 0.36 6.68
N HIS A 54 10.45 -0.97 6.81
CA HIS A 54 9.50 -1.80 6.07
C HIS A 54 8.07 -1.67 6.59
N LEU A 55 7.87 -1.40 7.89
CA LEU A 55 6.54 -1.11 8.44
C LEU A 55 5.95 0.18 7.86
N VAL A 56 6.78 1.23 7.69
CA VAL A 56 6.33 2.49 7.07
C VAL A 56 6.02 2.28 5.59
N GLU A 57 6.88 1.57 4.87
CA GLU A 57 6.69 1.28 3.44
C GLU A 57 5.43 0.43 3.21
N VAL A 58 5.25 -0.65 3.99
CA VAL A 58 4.05 -1.50 3.91
C VAL A 58 2.77 -0.72 4.24
N ASN A 59 2.79 0.19 5.23
CA ASN A 59 1.65 1.05 5.52
C ASN A 59 1.29 1.96 4.32
N GLN A 60 2.29 2.50 3.63
CA GLN A 60 2.07 3.32 2.43
C GLN A 60 1.51 2.47 1.28
N LEU A 61 2.06 1.28 1.05
CA LEU A 61 1.60 0.37 0.01
C LEU A 61 0.17 -0.15 0.27
N LEU A 62 -0.17 -0.46 1.52
CA LEU A 62 -1.54 -0.85 1.89
C LEU A 62 -2.54 0.29 1.65
N ARG A 63 -2.15 1.54 1.93
CA ARG A 63 -2.96 2.72 1.57
C ARG A 63 -3.13 2.86 0.06
N ALA A 64 -2.05 2.71 -0.70
CA ALA A 64 -2.10 2.77 -2.16
C ALA A 64 -3.00 1.67 -2.73
N LEU A 65 -2.91 0.44 -2.23
CA LEU A 65 -3.78 -0.67 -2.63
C LEU A 65 -5.26 -0.32 -2.41
N ARG A 66 -5.61 0.22 -1.24
CA ARG A 66 -6.98 0.66 -0.93
C ARG A 66 -7.45 1.81 -1.83
N GLU A 67 -6.57 2.74 -2.15
CA GLU A 67 -6.88 3.83 -3.08
C GLU A 67 -7.18 3.29 -4.49
N ARG A 68 -6.32 2.41 -5.00
CA ARG A 68 -6.52 1.75 -6.31
C ARG A 68 -7.78 0.89 -6.34
N GLN A 69 -8.16 0.30 -5.22
CA GLN A 69 -9.43 -0.42 -5.10
C GLN A 69 -10.62 0.53 -5.27
N SER A 70 -10.60 1.68 -4.61
CA SER A 70 -11.65 2.71 -4.77
C SER A 70 -11.73 3.21 -6.21
N GLU A 71 -10.58 3.41 -6.87
CA GLU A 71 -10.52 3.77 -8.29
C GLU A 71 -11.11 2.68 -9.18
N PHE A 72 -10.79 1.41 -8.92
CA PHE A 72 -11.37 0.27 -9.64
C PHE A 72 -12.90 0.23 -9.50
N VAL A 73 -13.42 0.35 -8.27
CA VAL A 73 -14.87 0.40 -8.03
C VAL A 73 -15.51 1.57 -8.78
N SER A 74 -14.88 2.74 -8.74
CA SER A 74 -15.39 3.95 -9.41
C SER A 74 -15.34 3.84 -10.94
N ALA A 75 -14.31 3.19 -11.48
CA ALA A 75 -14.19 2.92 -12.92
C ALA A 75 -15.21 1.89 -13.39
N LYS A 76 -15.48 0.88 -12.55
CA LYS A 76 -16.44 -0.20 -12.84
C LYS A 76 -17.89 0.25 -12.78
N TRP A 77 -18.21 1.15 -11.83
CA TRP A 77 -19.54 1.75 -11.69
C TRP A 77 -19.43 3.28 -11.71
N PRO A 78 -19.19 3.86 -12.89
CA PRO A 78 -19.05 5.30 -13.01
C PRO A 78 -20.38 5.99 -12.70
N HIS A 79 -20.28 7.18 -12.12
CA HIS A 79 -21.45 7.98 -11.79
C HIS A 79 -22.28 8.25 -13.08
N PRO A 80 -23.62 8.09 -13.08
CA PRO A 80 -24.44 8.21 -14.29
C PRO A 80 -24.28 9.53 -15.05
N ARG A 81 -24.03 10.63 -14.30
CA ARG A 81 -23.76 11.96 -14.86
C ARG A 81 -22.50 12.06 -15.74
N LEU A 82 -21.60 11.09 -15.70
CA LEU A 82 -20.41 11.08 -16.55
C LEU A 82 -20.73 10.73 -18.00
N GLY A 83 -21.91 10.14 -18.28
CA GLY A 83 -22.36 9.85 -19.64
C GLY A 83 -21.43 8.94 -20.44
N LEU A 84 -20.66 8.09 -19.76
CA LEU A 84 -19.64 7.24 -20.40
C LEU A 84 -20.31 6.13 -21.21
N GLY A 85 -19.82 5.91 -22.43
CA GLY A 85 -20.21 4.76 -23.24
C GLY A 85 -19.60 3.45 -22.72
N GLY A 86 -20.20 2.30 -23.05
CA GLY A 86 -19.76 0.99 -22.54
C GLY A 86 -18.30 0.64 -22.83
N ASP A 87 -17.77 1.02 -24.00
CA ASP A 87 -16.37 0.78 -24.35
C ASP A 87 -15.40 1.65 -23.52
N GLU A 88 -15.80 2.89 -23.19
CA GLU A 88 -14.99 3.77 -22.33
C GLU A 88 -14.97 3.27 -20.88
N VAL A 89 -16.11 2.80 -20.37
CA VAL A 89 -16.18 2.15 -19.05
C VAL A 89 -15.29 0.92 -19.00
N ARG A 90 -15.31 0.07 -20.04
CA ARG A 90 -14.44 -1.11 -20.14
C ARG A 90 -12.96 -0.73 -20.08
N GLN A 91 -12.52 0.22 -20.92
CA GLN A 91 -11.13 0.66 -20.95
C GLN A 91 -10.66 1.23 -19.60
N ARG A 92 -11.48 2.04 -18.94
CA ARG A 92 -11.18 2.59 -17.61
C ARG A 92 -11.09 1.50 -16.55
N THR A 93 -12.01 0.54 -16.59
CA THR A 93 -12.03 -0.61 -15.67
C THR A 93 -10.78 -1.45 -15.83
N ASP A 94 -10.39 -1.78 -17.07
CA ASP A 94 -9.18 -2.56 -17.37
C ASP A 94 -7.91 -1.84 -16.92
N ALA A 95 -7.83 -0.53 -17.12
CA ALA A 95 -6.72 0.28 -16.64
C ALA A 95 -6.63 0.29 -15.11
N ALA A 96 -7.74 0.56 -14.42
CA ALA A 96 -7.78 0.57 -12.95
C ALA A 96 -7.46 -0.80 -12.35
N LEU A 97 -7.91 -1.89 -12.99
CA LEU A 97 -7.60 -3.26 -12.56
C LEU A 97 -6.10 -3.56 -12.67
N ARG A 98 -5.42 -3.07 -13.71
CA ARG A 98 -3.96 -3.21 -13.84
C ARG A 98 -3.22 -2.46 -12.73
N GLU A 99 -3.59 -1.21 -12.46
CA GLU A 99 -2.94 -0.41 -11.42
C GLU A 99 -3.15 -1.03 -10.02
N LEU A 100 -4.33 -1.57 -9.75
CA LEU A 100 -4.60 -2.30 -8.53
C LEU A 100 -3.69 -3.54 -8.39
N ARG A 101 -3.56 -4.36 -9.44
CA ARG A 101 -2.70 -5.55 -9.42
C ARG A 101 -1.24 -5.16 -9.18
N ASN A 102 -0.76 -4.09 -9.81
CA ASN A 102 0.59 -3.58 -9.57
C ASN A 102 0.78 -3.15 -8.10
N ALA A 103 -0.23 -2.52 -7.49
CA ALA A 103 -0.18 -2.13 -6.08
C ALA A 103 -0.17 -3.34 -5.14
N ASP A 104 -0.93 -4.39 -5.46
CA ASP A 104 -0.98 -5.64 -4.70
C ASP A 104 0.35 -6.42 -4.78
N GLU A 105 0.94 -6.49 -5.98
CA GLU A 105 2.27 -7.09 -6.20
C GLU A 105 3.36 -6.32 -5.43
N ALA A 106 3.32 -4.98 -5.45
CA ALA A 106 4.26 -4.15 -4.71
C ALA A 106 4.13 -4.37 -3.20
N LEU A 107 2.91 -4.43 -2.67
CA LEU A 107 2.66 -4.75 -1.27
C LEU A 107 3.19 -6.15 -0.92
N SER A 108 2.86 -7.15 -1.72
CA SER A 108 3.29 -8.54 -1.54
C SER A 108 4.81 -8.70 -1.52
N ALA A 109 5.52 -7.94 -2.34
CA ALA A 109 6.98 -7.91 -2.37
C ALA A 109 7.60 -7.39 -1.07
N GLN A 110 6.93 -6.47 -0.37
CA GLN A 110 7.46 -5.85 0.86
C GLN A 110 7.00 -6.50 2.15
N VAL A 111 5.80 -7.10 2.19
CA VAL A 111 5.22 -7.70 3.40
C VAL A 111 6.10 -8.80 3.99
N GLY A 112 6.89 -9.49 3.17
CA GLY A 112 7.84 -10.51 3.64
C GLY A 112 8.93 -10.00 4.58
N PHE A 113 9.22 -8.70 4.57
CA PHE A 113 10.27 -8.10 5.40
C PHE A 113 9.77 -7.65 6.79
N ILE A 114 8.46 -7.72 7.05
CA ILE A 114 7.93 -7.53 8.41
C ILE A 114 8.36 -8.72 9.26
N LEU A 115 9.10 -8.44 10.34
CA LEU A 115 9.67 -9.47 11.21
C LEU A 115 8.68 -9.95 12.29
N ASP A 116 7.64 -9.18 12.57
CA ASP A 116 6.55 -9.54 13.46
C ASP A 116 5.49 -10.37 12.70
N ASP A 117 5.37 -11.65 13.04
CA ASP A 117 4.53 -12.60 12.32
C ASP A 117 3.04 -12.24 12.38
N ASP A 118 2.58 -11.68 13.49
CA ASP A 118 1.18 -11.29 13.69
C ASP A 118 0.84 -10.07 12.83
N VAL A 119 1.72 -9.05 12.82
CA VAL A 119 1.56 -7.88 11.94
C VAL A 119 1.57 -8.32 10.48
N ARG A 120 2.51 -9.19 10.11
CA ARG A 120 2.63 -9.71 8.74
C ARG A 120 1.36 -10.47 8.32
N ALA A 121 0.80 -11.30 9.20
CA ALA A 121 -0.43 -12.04 8.93
C ALA A 121 -1.63 -11.11 8.73
N LEU A 122 -1.75 -10.07 9.57
CA LEU A 122 -2.84 -9.08 9.45
C LEU A 122 -2.76 -8.28 8.16
N VAL A 123 -1.55 -7.87 7.73
CA VAL A 123 -1.39 -7.17 6.45
C VAL A 123 -1.74 -8.07 5.27
N ARG A 124 -1.30 -9.34 5.27
CA ARG A 124 -1.68 -10.31 4.23
C ARG A 124 -3.18 -10.50 4.15
N LYS A 125 -3.83 -10.69 5.30
CA LYS A 125 -5.29 -10.81 5.37
C LYS A 125 -5.98 -9.58 4.78
N ALA A 126 -5.50 -8.37 5.07
CA ALA A 126 -6.06 -7.16 4.49
C ALA A 126 -5.93 -7.13 2.96
N ALA A 127 -4.77 -7.52 2.42
CA ALA A 127 -4.55 -7.62 0.98
C ALA A 127 -5.45 -8.68 0.33
N ASP A 128 -5.54 -9.87 0.94
CA ASP A 128 -6.36 -10.98 0.46
C ASP A 128 -7.84 -10.59 0.37
N VAL A 129 -8.39 -9.95 1.40
CA VAL A 129 -9.80 -9.52 1.41
C VAL A 129 -10.06 -8.44 0.35
N ILE A 130 -9.13 -7.51 0.13
CA ILE A 130 -9.22 -6.52 -0.96
C ILE A 130 -9.23 -7.24 -2.32
N GLY A 131 -8.31 -8.20 -2.51
CA GLY A 131 -8.19 -9.00 -3.73
C GLY A 131 -9.44 -9.82 -4.03
N ASP A 132 -9.97 -10.52 -3.02
CA ASP A 132 -11.20 -11.31 -3.12
C ASP A 132 -12.40 -10.43 -3.51
N ARG A 133 -12.51 -9.24 -2.89
CA ARG A 133 -13.57 -8.30 -3.26
C ARG A 133 -13.43 -7.84 -4.69
N VAL A 134 -12.23 -7.48 -5.13
CA VAL A 134 -12.01 -7.07 -6.51
C VAL A 134 -12.34 -8.22 -7.46
N TYR A 135 -11.95 -9.45 -7.13
CA TYR A 135 -12.26 -10.63 -7.93
C TYR A 135 -13.77 -10.82 -8.07
N THR A 136 -14.52 -10.80 -6.95
CA THR A 136 -16.00 -10.88 -6.95
C THR A 136 -16.62 -9.77 -7.78
N LEU A 137 -16.20 -8.52 -7.54
CA LEU A 137 -16.71 -7.38 -8.26
C LEU A 137 -16.38 -7.52 -9.75
N ASN A 138 -15.20 -7.99 -10.13
CA ASN A 138 -14.79 -8.15 -11.52
C ASN A 138 -15.68 -9.13 -12.31
N GLN A 139 -16.26 -10.14 -11.65
CA GLN A 139 -17.20 -11.07 -12.28
C GLN A 139 -18.57 -10.48 -12.59
N VAL A 140 -18.96 -9.38 -11.93
CA VAL A 140 -20.22 -8.69 -12.22
C VAL A 140 -20.10 -7.97 -13.56
N ASP A 141 -20.96 -8.29 -14.53
CA ASP A 141 -20.96 -7.64 -15.85
C ASP A 141 -21.08 -6.12 -15.68
N SER A 142 -20.14 -5.33 -16.18
CA SER A 142 -20.14 -3.86 -16.04
C SER A 142 -21.12 -3.16 -16.98
N THR A 143 -21.67 -3.86 -17.97
CA THR A 143 -22.50 -3.26 -19.04
C THR A 143 -23.99 -3.16 -18.73
N ALA A 144 -24.51 -4.00 -17.83
CA ALA A 144 -25.88 -3.86 -17.34
C ALA A 144 -26.02 -2.57 -16.50
N SER A 145 -27.12 -1.85 -16.68
CA SER A 145 -27.33 -0.56 -16.01
C SER A 145 -27.38 -0.75 -14.48
N PHE A 146 -26.96 0.28 -13.73
CA PHE A 146 -26.97 0.24 -12.26
C PHE A 146 -28.38 -0.06 -11.70
N GLU A 147 -29.43 0.47 -12.33
CA GLU A 147 -30.84 0.22 -11.96
C GLU A 147 -31.29 -1.21 -12.25
N GLU A 148 -30.82 -1.81 -13.34
CA GLU A 148 -31.10 -3.19 -13.71
C GLU A 148 -30.45 -4.18 -12.72
N LYS A 149 -29.22 -3.89 -12.29
CA LYS A 149 -28.50 -4.66 -11.26
C LYS A 149 -29.08 -4.50 -9.85
N LEU A 150 -29.65 -3.31 -9.57
CA LEU A 150 -30.40 -3.06 -8.33
C LEU A 150 -31.71 -3.85 -8.31
N ARG A 151 -32.40 -3.96 -9.46
CA ARG A 151 -33.63 -4.76 -9.60
C ARG A 151 -33.37 -6.27 -9.63
N SER A 152 -32.27 -6.73 -10.23
CA SER A 152 -31.93 -8.16 -10.30
C SER A 152 -31.48 -8.74 -8.95
N GLY A 153 -31.13 -7.87 -7.99
CA GLY A 153 -30.59 -8.29 -6.70
C GLY A 153 -29.09 -8.63 -6.74
N ASP A 154 -28.43 -8.53 -7.90
CA ASP A 154 -26.99 -8.81 -8.06
C ASP A 154 -26.11 -7.89 -7.20
N LEU A 155 -26.60 -6.69 -6.87
CA LEU A 155 -25.92 -5.73 -6.00
C LEU A 155 -26.20 -5.94 -4.50
N MET A 156 -27.19 -6.77 -4.11
CA MET A 156 -27.76 -6.76 -2.76
C MET A 156 -27.12 -7.74 -1.75
N VAL A 157 -26.29 -8.71 -2.18
CA VAL A 157 -25.83 -9.79 -1.27
C VAL A 157 -24.30 -9.97 -1.21
N GLY A 158 -23.58 -9.73 -2.30
CA GLY A 158 -22.11 -9.90 -2.36
C GLY A 158 -21.28 -8.66 -1.98
N PRO A 159 -21.61 -7.44 -2.47
CA PRO A 159 -20.75 -6.27 -2.26
C PRO A 159 -20.82 -5.66 -0.85
N TYR A 160 -21.94 -5.78 -0.14
CA TYR A 160 -22.16 -5.09 1.14
C TYR A 160 -21.60 -5.84 2.36
N THR A 161 -21.69 -7.17 2.38
CA THR A 161 -21.13 -8.00 3.46
C THR A 161 -19.59 -7.98 3.45
N MET A 162 -18.99 -7.85 2.27
CA MET A 162 -17.54 -7.76 2.09
C MET A 162 -16.96 -6.39 2.47
N ILE A 163 -17.78 -5.32 2.54
CA ILE A 163 -17.33 -4.00 3.00
C ILE A 163 -16.93 -4.05 4.48
N ASP A 164 -17.74 -4.70 5.31
CA ASP A 164 -17.49 -4.76 6.75
C ASP A 164 -16.25 -5.62 7.07
N GLU A 165 -16.09 -6.74 6.37
CA GLU A 165 -14.91 -7.60 6.54
C GLU A 165 -13.64 -6.92 6.06
N GLU A 166 -13.67 -6.29 4.88
CA GLU A 166 -12.54 -5.50 4.37
C GLU A 166 -12.16 -4.38 5.32
N PHE A 167 -13.14 -3.59 5.76
CA PHE A 167 -12.91 -2.48 6.65
C PHE A 167 -12.22 -2.95 7.93
N ARG A 168 -12.73 -4.02 8.56
CA ARG A 168 -12.13 -4.60 9.76
C ARG A 168 -10.72 -5.15 9.51
N ALA A 169 -10.49 -5.84 8.39
CA ALA A 169 -9.18 -6.40 8.07
C ALA A 169 -8.14 -5.29 7.85
N VAL A 170 -8.51 -4.25 7.11
CA VAL A 170 -7.64 -3.10 6.83
C VAL A 170 -7.36 -2.28 8.08
N GLU A 171 -8.37 -1.98 8.90
CA GLU A 171 -8.16 -1.30 10.19
C GLU A 171 -7.27 -2.12 11.12
N ALA A 172 -7.49 -3.44 11.23
CA ALA A 172 -6.66 -4.31 12.05
C ALA A 172 -5.19 -4.29 11.60
N ALA A 173 -4.93 -4.28 10.29
CA ALA A 173 -3.59 -4.14 9.75
C ALA A 173 -2.95 -2.78 10.10
N TYR A 174 -3.68 -1.67 9.94
CA TYR A 174 -3.18 -0.33 10.28
C TYR A 174 -2.88 -0.18 11.78
N GLU A 175 -3.76 -0.70 12.64
CA GLU A 175 -3.55 -0.67 14.09
C GLU A 175 -2.36 -1.55 14.49
N ALA A 176 -2.22 -2.73 13.91
CA ALA A 176 -1.09 -3.62 14.18
C ALA A 176 0.25 -2.99 13.75
N ILE A 177 0.31 -2.38 12.57
CA ILE A 177 1.50 -1.65 12.12
C ILE A 177 1.81 -0.49 13.08
N SER A 178 0.81 0.32 13.42
CA SER A 178 0.97 1.47 14.32
C SER A 178 1.43 1.04 15.72
N ALA A 179 0.84 -0.02 16.27
CA ALA A 179 1.23 -0.59 17.54
C ALA A 179 2.68 -1.10 17.51
N ARG A 180 3.09 -1.78 16.42
CA ARG A 180 4.46 -2.27 16.26
C ARG A 180 5.46 -1.12 16.17
N VAL A 181 5.18 -0.10 15.35
CA VAL A 181 6.00 1.12 15.25
C VAL A 181 6.17 1.78 16.63
N ARG A 182 5.08 1.99 17.37
CA ARG A 182 5.14 2.53 18.75
C ARG A 182 6.03 1.67 19.65
N SER A 183 5.89 0.34 19.56
CA SER A 183 6.68 -0.59 20.39
C SER A 183 8.18 -0.56 20.08
N LEU A 184 8.57 -0.31 18.83
CA LEU A 184 9.96 -0.18 18.41
C LEU A 184 10.54 1.16 18.89
N TYR A 185 9.78 2.26 18.79
CA TYR A 185 10.21 3.56 19.31
C TYR A 185 10.40 3.57 20.83
N VAL A 186 9.49 2.95 21.59
CA VAL A 186 9.62 2.85 23.06
C VAL A 186 10.87 2.05 23.44
N ARG A 187 11.17 0.97 22.72
CA ARG A 187 12.40 0.17 22.94
C ARG A 187 13.67 0.92 22.55
N GLY A 188 13.64 1.67 21.45
CA GLY A 188 14.76 2.49 21.00
C GLY A 188 15.05 3.71 21.89
N ALA A 189 14.05 4.24 22.60
CA ALA A 189 14.21 5.38 23.52
C ALA A 189 14.62 5.00 24.95
N GLY A 190 14.60 3.70 25.29
CA GLY A 190 14.99 3.16 26.60
C GLY A 190 16.42 2.62 26.67
N MET A 191 17.20 2.77 25.59
CA MET A 191 18.65 2.53 25.53
C MET A 191 19.40 3.86 25.55
#